data_AF-A0A1C6J944-F1
#
_entry.id   AF-A0A1C6J944-F1
#
_cell.length_a   1.000
_cell.length_b   1.000
_cell.length_c   1.000
_cell.angle_alpha   90.00
_cell.angle_beta   90.00
_cell.angle_gamma   90.00
#
_symmetry.space_group_name_H-M   'P 1'
#
loop_
_entity.id
_entity.type
_entity.pdbx_description
1 polymer ?
#
loop_
_entity_poly.entity_id
_entity_poly.type
_entity_poly.pdbx_seq_one_letter_code
_entity_poly.pdbx_strand_id
1 'polypeptide(L)'
;MNGCNHYRTNNSCMRNANNRQPMNNRPRMEMQTDKNMECKRRQQPDKKSLLNEINECSFAVNDMLLYLDTHPCDEAALSYFMEHKNRRVAALKEYAKYYGPLTIDTADDEASESFLWVETPWPWEGGGC
;
A
#
# COMPACT_ATOMS: atom_id res chain seq x y z
N MET A 1 -6.75 -51.35 -13.62
CA MET A 1 -6.72 -50.89 -15.02
C MET A 1 -6.19 -49.46 -14.99
N ASN A 2 -4.91 -49.26 -14.69
CA ASN A 2 -3.75 -49.27 -15.61
C ASN A 2 -3.86 -48.26 -16.74
N GLY A 3 -3.01 -47.24 -16.69
CA GLY A 3 -2.85 -46.25 -17.76
C GLY A 3 -1.79 -45.19 -17.46
N CYS A 4 -0.60 -45.59 -17.00
CA CYS A 4 0.59 -44.74 -17.05
C CYS A 4 0.99 -44.52 -18.52
N ASN A 5 1.17 -43.26 -18.94
CA ASN A 5 1.97 -42.95 -20.12
C ASN A 5 3.32 -42.39 -19.67
N HIS A 6 4.29 -43.30 -19.54
CA HIS A 6 5.66 -43.03 -19.97
C HIS A 6 5.64 -42.85 -21.52
N TYR A 7 6.63 -42.40 -22.29
CA TYR A 7 8.08 -42.34 -22.21
C TYR A 7 8.50 -41.37 -23.35
N ARG A 8 9.56 -40.55 -23.20
CA ARG A 8 10.68 -40.64 -24.14
C ARG A 8 11.95 -40.02 -23.57
N THR A 9 12.82 -40.94 -23.18
CA THR A 9 14.25 -40.82 -22.97
C THR A 9 14.92 -40.20 -24.20
N ASN A 10 15.92 -39.35 -23.96
CA ASN A 10 17.10 -39.29 -24.82
C ASN A 10 18.33 -39.13 -23.92
N ASN A 11 18.91 -40.28 -23.57
CA ASN A 11 20.30 -40.35 -23.18
C ASN A 11 21.15 -40.38 -24.45
N SER A 12 22.07 -39.45 -24.56
CA SER A 12 23.23 -39.53 -25.43
C SER A 12 24.33 -38.77 -24.72
N CYS A 13 25.56 -39.22 -24.60
CA CYS A 13 26.21 -40.52 -24.51
C CYS A 13 27.64 -40.16 -24.03
N MET A 14 28.39 -41.16 -23.56
CA MET A 14 29.83 -41.11 -23.32
C MET A 14 30.33 -40.49 -22.00
N ARG A 15 30.98 -41.38 -21.26
CA ARG A 15 31.82 -41.16 -20.08
C ARG A 15 33.00 -40.23 -20.41
N ASN A 16 33.47 -39.47 -19.43
CA ASN A 16 34.91 -39.48 -19.16
C ASN A 16 35.20 -39.21 -17.68
N ALA A 17 35.68 -40.24 -17.00
CA ALA A 17 36.33 -40.13 -15.71
C ALA A 17 37.82 -39.88 -15.99
N ASN A 18 38.32 -38.67 -15.72
CA ASN A 18 39.69 -38.38 -15.30
C ASN A 18 39.96 -36.86 -15.31
N ASN A 19 39.86 -36.21 -14.15
CA ASN A 19 40.93 -35.35 -13.64
C ASN A 19 40.64 -34.95 -12.18
N ARG A 20 41.28 -35.63 -11.21
CA ARG A 20 41.46 -35.04 -9.88
C ARG A 20 42.67 -34.11 -9.98
N GLN A 21 42.46 -32.81 -9.83
CA GLN A 21 43.52 -31.89 -9.43
C GLN A 21 43.12 -31.19 -8.12
N PRO A 22 44.07 -31.01 -7.19
CA PRO A 22 43.78 -30.51 -5.86
C PRO A 22 43.54 -29.00 -5.87
N MET A 23 42.76 -28.54 -4.89
CA MET A 23 42.59 -27.12 -4.60
C MET A 23 43.97 -26.48 -4.35
N ASN A 24 44.23 -25.31 -4.93
CA ASN A 24 44.80 -24.17 -4.19
C ASN A 24 44.72 -22.85 -4.99
N ASN A 25 44.21 -21.85 -4.29
CA ASN A 25 44.42 -20.40 -4.40
C ASN A 25 43.90 -19.67 -5.65
N ARG A 26 42.60 -19.34 -5.64
CA ARG A 26 42.06 -18.18 -6.40
C ARG A 26 41.92 -16.98 -5.46
N PRO A 27 42.31 -15.76 -5.89
CA PRO A 27 42.07 -14.55 -5.11
C PRO A 27 40.57 -14.43 -4.82
N ARG A 28 40.23 -14.19 -3.56
CA ARG A 28 38.87 -13.81 -3.14
C ARG A 28 38.55 -12.49 -3.83
N MET A 29 37.80 -12.53 -4.94
CA MET A 29 37.09 -11.34 -5.39
C MET A 29 36.05 -11.03 -4.32
N GLU A 30 36.31 -10.01 -3.54
CA GLU A 30 35.31 -9.45 -2.63
C GLU A 30 34.14 -8.99 -3.50
N MET A 31 32.98 -9.64 -3.33
CA MET A 31 31.72 -9.07 -3.77
C MET A 31 31.55 -7.76 -3.00
N GLN A 32 31.94 -6.66 -3.63
CA GLN A 32 31.47 -5.34 -3.25
C GLN A 32 30.00 -5.34 -3.56
N THR A 33 29.19 -5.64 -2.54
CA THR A 33 27.75 -5.51 -2.62
C THR A 33 27.46 -4.03 -2.74
N ASP A 34 27.08 -3.60 -3.94
CA ASP A 34 26.57 -2.25 -4.16
C ASP A 34 25.41 -2.02 -3.19
N LYS A 35 25.65 -1.14 -2.22
CA LYS A 35 24.70 -0.76 -1.16
C LYS A 35 23.52 0.07 -1.66
N ASN A 36 23.10 -0.12 -2.91
CA ASN A 36 22.10 0.72 -3.55
C ASN A 36 21.11 -0.12 -4.36
N MET A 37 20.51 -1.11 -3.70
CA MET A 37 19.24 -1.69 -4.12
C MET A 37 18.30 -1.80 -2.90
N GLU A 38 18.27 -0.75 -2.08
CA GLU A 38 17.20 -0.55 -1.12
C GLU A 38 15.94 -0.26 -1.95
N CYS A 39 15.14 -1.30 -2.22
CA CYS A 39 13.76 -1.16 -2.65
C CYS A 39 13.11 -0.14 -1.70
N LYS A 40 12.68 1.02 -2.23
CA LYS A 40 11.94 2.03 -1.47
C LYS A 40 10.71 1.36 -0.85
N ARG A 41 10.83 0.84 0.38
CA ARG A 41 9.68 0.57 1.25
C ARG A 41 8.95 1.89 1.35
N ARG A 42 7.81 2.04 0.67
CA ARG A 42 6.87 3.10 1.01
C ARG A 42 6.49 2.83 2.46
N GLN A 43 7.00 3.64 3.38
CA GLN A 43 6.61 3.55 4.78
C GLN A 43 5.12 3.81 4.82
N GLN A 44 4.36 2.88 5.41
CA GLN A 44 2.93 3.01 5.59
C GLN A 44 2.69 4.24 6.48
N PRO A 45 1.87 5.22 6.07
CA PRO A 45 1.57 6.39 6.89
C PRO A 45 0.84 5.98 8.15
N ASP A 46 1.06 6.65 9.28
CA ASP A 46 0.39 6.29 10.54
C ASP A 46 -1.13 6.48 10.45
N LYS A 47 -1.89 5.43 10.76
CA LYS A 47 -3.36 5.41 10.71
C LYS A 47 -3.98 6.55 11.51
N LYS A 48 -3.49 6.79 12.73
CA LYS A 48 -4.04 7.81 13.62
C LYS A 48 -3.75 9.21 13.09
N SER A 49 -2.54 9.43 12.57
CA SER A 49 -2.17 10.69 11.91
C SER A 49 -3.09 11.03 10.74
N LEU A 50 -3.34 10.06 9.84
CA LEU A 50 -4.25 10.27 8.71
C LEU A 50 -5.69 10.54 9.17
N LEU A 51 -6.18 9.81 10.17
CA LEU A 51 -7.52 10.05 10.73
C LEU A 51 -7.62 11.46 11.34
N ASN A 52 -6.59 11.90 12.06
CA ASN A 52 -6.58 13.25 12.63
C ASN A 52 -6.61 14.31 11.54
N GLU A 53 -5.82 14.17 10.49
CA GLU A 53 -5.82 15.11 9.36
C GLU A 53 -7.18 15.15 8.64
N ILE A 54 -7.80 13.99 8.42
CA ILE A 54 -9.16 13.90 7.87
C ILE A 54 -10.15 14.64 8.77
N ASN A 55 -10.06 14.47 10.09
CA ASN A 55 -10.96 15.12 11.04
C ASN A 55 -10.77 16.64 11.07
N GLU A 56 -9.53 17.11 11.14
CA GLU A 56 -9.18 18.53 11.13
C GLU A 56 -9.68 19.21 9.85
N CYS A 57 -9.41 18.63 8.69
CA CYS A 57 -9.89 19.19 7.42
C CYS A 57 -11.41 19.12 7.31
N SER A 58 -12.05 18.06 7.81
CA SER A 58 -13.51 17.94 7.81
C SER A 58 -14.17 19.02 8.67
N PHE A 59 -13.59 19.32 9.84
CA PHE A 59 -14.07 20.41 10.69
C PHE A 59 -13.93 21.76 9.98
N ALA A 60 -12.74 22.07 9.45
CA ALA A 60 -12.50 23.33 8.74
C ALA A 60 -13.45 23.52 7.54
N VAL A 61 -13.67 22.48 6.74
CA VAL A 61 -14.62 22.51 5.61
C VAL A 61 -16.04 22.82 6.09
N ASN A 62 -16.51 22.18 7.16
CA ASN A 62 -17.85 22.43 7.69
C ASN A 62 -18.01 23.83 8.26
N ASP A 63 -17.00 24.33 8.99
CA ASP A 63 -17.02 25.68 9.57
C ASP A 63 -17.06 26.75 8.47
N MET A 64 -16.27 26.58 7.41
CA MET A 64 -16.26 27.50 6.29
C MET A 64 -17.55 27.46 5.48
N LEU A 65 -18.21 26.31 5.36
CA LEU A 65 -19.53 26.23 4.73
C LEU A 65 -20.55 27.09 5.50
N LEU A 66 -20.58 26.97 6.82
CA LEU A 66 -21.46 27.78 7.68
C LEU A 66 -21.17 29.28 7.55
N TYR A 67 -19.90 29.65 7.45
CA TYR A 67 -19.50 31.05 7.24
C TYR A 67 -19.94 31.56 5.86
N LEU A 68 -19.69 30.78 4.80
CA LEU A 68 -19.98 31.15 3.41
C LEU A 68 -21.48 31.30 3.12
N ASP A 69 -22.36 30.63 3.88
CA ASP A 69 -23.82 30.85 3.81
C ASP A 69 -24.21 32.32 4.07
N THR A 70 -23.39 33.04 4.85
CA THR A 70 -23.61 34.45 5.18
C THR A 70 -22.73 35.41 4.37
N HIS A 71 -21.60 34.94 3.84
CA HIS A 71 -20.62 35.73 3.09
C HIS A 71 -20.22 35.04 1.77
N PRO A 72 -21.14 34.90 0.78
CA PRO A 72 -20.91 34.09 -0.41
C PRO A 72 -19.86 34.66 -1.39
N CYS A 73 -19.51 35.94 -1.26
CA CYS A 73 -18.54 36.63 -2.11
C CYS A 73 -17.15 36.80 -1.46
N ASP A 74 -16.92 36.21 -0.29
CA ASP A 74 -15.62 36.26 0.38
C ASP A 74 -14.63 35.30 -0.31
N GLU A 75 -13.80 35.86 -1.20
CA GLU A 75 -12.80 35.10 -1.97
C GLU A 75 -11.77 34.40 -1.08
N ALA A 76 -11.41 34.99 0.06
CA ALA A 76 -10.45 34.40 0.98
C ALA A 76 -11.06 33.15 1.65
N ALA A 77 -12.29 33.24 2.14
CA ALA A 77 -13.00 32.10 2.72
C ALA A 77 -13.22 30.97 1.69
N LEU A 78 -13.56 31.32 0.44
CA LEU A 78 -13.69 30.34 -0.64
C LEU A 78 -12.37 29.61 -0.94
N SER A 79 -11.26 30.35 -0.99
CA SER A 79 -9.95 29.76 -1.24
C SER A 79 -9.52 28.78 -0.15
N TYR A 80 -9.73 29.16 1.12
CA TYR A 80 -9.43 28.32 2.28
C TYR A 80 -10.32 27.08 2.32
N PHE A 81 -11.63 27.23 2.03
CA PHE A 81 -12.54 26.09 1.88
C PHE A 81 -12.06 25.11 0.80
N MET A 82 -11.67 25.59 -0.37
CA MET A 82 -11.20 24.73 -1.46
C MET A 82 -9.90 24.01 -1.10
N GLU A 83 -8.95 24.68 -0.45
CA GLU A 83 -7.71 24.09 0.03
C GLU A 83 -7.98 22.91 0.98
N HIS A 84 -8.78 23.14 2.03
CA HIS A 84 -9.08 22.13 3.04
C HIS A 84 -9.95 20.99 2.48
N LYS A 85 -10.87 21.28 1.56
CA LYS A 85 -11.63 20.26 0.83
C LYS A 85 -10.70 19.33 0.06
N ASN A 86 -9.76 19.90 -0.70
CA ASN A 86 -8.81 19.12 -1.50
C ASN A 86 -7.88 18.28 -0.60
N ARG A 87 -7.40 18.87 0.50
CA ARG A 87 -6.58 18.18 1.50
C ARG A 87 -7.32 17.00 2.14
N ARG A 88 -8.60 17.17 2.49
CA ARG A 88 -9.46 16.10 3.00
C ARG A 88 -9.60 14.95 1.99
N VAL A 89 -9.85 15.26 0.71
CA VAL A 89 -10.00 14.25 -0.34
C VAL A 89 -8.69 13.47 -0.54
N ALA A 90 -7.54 14.16 -0.52
CA ALA A 90 -6.24 13.51 -0.63
C ALA A 90 -5.98 12.54 0.55
N ALA A 91 -6.23 13.00 1.78
CA ALA A 91 -6.06 12.18 2.98
C ALA A 91 -7.01 10.97 3.01
N LEU A 92 -8.26 11.12 2.55
CA LEU A 92 -9.22 10.02 2.44
C LEU A 92 -8.76 8.95 1.43
N LYS A 93 -8.23 9.36 0.27
CA LYS A 93 -7.67 8.44 -0.73
C LYS A 93 -6.46 7.70 -0.19
N GLU A 94 -5.57 8.40 0.50
CA GLU A 94 -4.39 7.78 1.10
C GLU A 94 -4.78 6.80 2.21
N TYR A 95 -5.74 7.15 3.05
CA TYR A 95 -6.28 6.24 4.05
C TYR A 95 -6.91 5.01 3.39
N ALA A 96 -7.76 5.20 2.37
CA ALA A 96 -8.45 4.11 1.67
C ALA A 96 -7.47 3.09 1.09
N LYS A 97 -6.38 3.57 0.49
CA LYS A 97 -5.32 2.75 -0.10
C LYS A 97 -4.66 1.79 0.90
N TYR A 98 -4.54 2.17 2.17
CA TYR A 98 -3.75 1.41 3.16
C TYR A 98 -4.60 0.74 4.24
N TYR A 99 -5.77 1.30 4.56
CA TYR A 99 -6.62 0.90 5.67
C TYR A 99 -8.05 0.57 5.28
N GLY A 100 -8.39 0.70 3.99
CA GLY A 100 -9.74 0.53 3.48
C GLY A 100 -10.56 1.83 3.51
N PRO A 101 -11.62 1.92 2.69
CA PRO A 101 -12.42 3.13 2.55
C PRO A 101 -13.17 3.50 3.84
N LEU A 102 -13.17 4.80 4.18
CA LEU A 102 -14.00 5.35 5.27
C LEU A 102 -15.35 5.88 4.78
N THR A 103 -15.44 6.21 3.50
CA THR A 103 -16.60 6.85 2.88
C THR A 103 -16.94 6.13 1.59
N ILE A 104 -18.20 6.23 1.16
CA ILE A 104 -18.67 5.64 -0.10
C ILE A 104 -17.83 6.17 -1.28
N ASP A 105 -17.49 7.46 -1.27
CA ASP A 105 -16.73 8.12 -2.34
C ASP A 105 -15.30 7.56 -2.54
N THR A 106 -14.77 6.82 -1.56
CA THR A 106 -13.45 6.17 -1.65
C THR A 106 -13.52 4.65 -1.74
N ALA A 107 -14.73 4.08 -1.78
CA ALA A 107 -14.94 2.64 -1.87
C ALA A 107 -14.69 2.09 -3.28
N ASP A 108 -14.78 2.93 -4.31
CA ASP A 108 -14.54 2.56 -5.71
C ASP A 108 -13.06 2.40 -6.07
N ASP A 109 -12.13 2.77 -5.18
CA ASP A 109 -10.70 2.58 -5.45
C ASP A 109 -10.43 1.07 -5.59
N GLU A 110 -9.93 0.68 -6.77
CA GLU A 110 -9.72 -0.68 -7.34
C GLU A 110 -8.97 -1.70 -6.45
N ALA A 111 -8.59 -1.32 -5.23
CA ALA A 111 -7.88 -2.15 -4.26
C ALA A 111 -8.80 -3.04 -3.39
N SER A 112 -10.13 -2.88 -3.46
CA SER A 112 -11.06 -3.67 -2.66
C SER A 112 -11.76 -4.77 -3.48
N GLU A 113 -11.06 -5.88 -3.74
CA GLU A 113 -11.72 -7.13 -4.18
C GLU A 113 -12.60 -7.76 -3.06
N SER A 114 -12.62 -7.15 -1.86
CA SER A 114 -13.41 -7.57 -0.70
C SER A 114 -14.14 -6.38 -0.06
N PHE A 115 -15.35 -6.64 0.45
CA PHE A 115 -16.15 -5.66 1.22
C PHE A 115 -15.56 -5.50 2.63
N LEU A 116 -14.37 -4.88 2.73
CA LEU A 116 -13.54 -4.74 3.93
C LEU A 116 -14.24 -4.09 5.13
N TRP A 117 -15.40 -3.46 4.91
CA TRP A 117 -16.27 -2.90 5.95
C TRP A 117 -16.73 -3.95 6.96
N VAL A 118 -16.83 -5.21 6.55
CA VAL A 118 -17.21 -6.33 7.43
C VAL A 118 -16.00 -6.87 8.22
N GLU A 119 -14.78 -6.63 7.74
CA GLU A 119 -13.55 -7.16 8.36
C GLU A 119 -12.97 -6.28 9.47
N THR A 120 -13.48 -5.05 9.62
CA THR A 120 -13.06 -4.16 10.72
C THR A 120 -13.98 -4.33 11.93
N PRO A 121 -13.43 -4.36 13.16
CA PRO A 121 -14.25 -4.47 14.35
C PRO A 121 -15.17 -3.26 14.43
N TRP A 122 -16.42 -3.50 14.79
CA TRP A 122 -17.40 -2.43 14.88
C TRP A 122 -17.01 -1.47 16.01
N PRO A 123 -17.32 -0.17 15.89
CA PRO A 123 -16.98 0.80 16.94
C PRO A 123 -17.54 0.46 18.34
N TRP A 124 -18.62 -0.33 18.41
CA TRP A 124 -19.24 -0.80 19.66
C TRP A 124 -18.72 -2.14 20.18
N GLU A 125 -17.91 -2.88 19.43
CA GLU A 125 -17.35 -4.18 19.86
C GLU A 125 -16.18 -4.05 20.85
N GLY A 126 -15.60 -2.85 20.99
CA GLY A 126 -14.50 -2.57 21.93
C GLY A 126 -14.94 -2.06 23.31
N GLY A 127 -16.25 -1.91 23.55
CA GLY A 127 -16.79 -1.51 24.85
C GLY A 127 -16.89 -2.70 25.79
N GLY A 128 -15.76 -3.09 26.38
CA GLY A 128 -15.76 -4.07 27.47
C GLY A 128 -16.69 -3.63 28.60
N CYS A 129 -17.62 -4.52 28.98
CA CYS A 129 -18.46 -4.42 30.17
C CYS A 129 -17.64 -4.51 31.46
#